data_AF-A0A850T3P2-F1
#
_entry.id   AF-A0A850T3P2-F1
#
_cell.length_a   1.000
_cell.length_b   1.000
_cell.length_c   1.000
_cell.angle_alpha   90.00
_cell.angle_beta   90.00
_cell.angle_gamma   90.00
#
_symmetry.space_group_name_H-M   'P 1'
#
loop_
_entity.id
_entity.type
_entity.pdbx_description
1 polymer ?
#
loop_
_entity_poly.entity_id
_entity_poly.type
_entity_poly.pdbx_seq_one_letter_code
_entity_poly.pdbx_strand_id
1 'polypeptide(L)'
;MNQAKPFCIPKLEVVEAYERVKANKGAAGVDGQSIEEFESNLKDNLYKLWNRMSSGSYFPPPVMRVEIPKGDGRMRPLGIPTVS
;
A
#
# COMPACT_ATOMS: atom_id res chain seq x y z
N MET A 1 28.64 -1.56 13.28
CA MET A 1 28.28 -2.21 12.01
C MET A 1 27.56 -1.17 11.16
N ASN A 2 28.10 -0.85 9.98
CA ASN A 2 27.51 0.13 9.09
C ASN A 2 26.25 -0.51 8.47
N GLN A 3 25.06 0.01 8.75
CA GLN A 3 23.84 -0.55 8.17
C GLN A 3 23.81 -0.20 6.68
N ALA A 4 23.66 -1.21 5.82
CA ALA A 4 23.63 -1.02 4.36
C ALA A 4 22.41 -0.19 3.88
N LYS A 5 21.39 -0.01 4.74
CA LYS A 5 20.19 0.76 4.46
C LYS A 5 19.88 1.73 5.61
N PRO A 6 19.33 2.93 5.31
CA PRO A 6 19.01 3.94 6.32
C PRO A 6 17.86 3.53 7.25
N PHE A 7 16.95 2.66 6.81
CA PHE A 7 15.85 2.16 7.64
C PHE A 7 15.92 0.64 7.81
N CYS A 8 15.85 0.18 9.06
CA CYS A 8 15.78 -1.24 9.44
C CYS A 8 14.37 -1.78 9.25
N ILE A 9 14.01 -2.09 8.01
CA ILE A 9 12.74 -2.75 7.69
C ILE A 9 13.05 -4.18 7.24
N PRO A 10 12.64 -5.22 7.99
CA PRO A 10 12.73 -6.61 7.55
C PRO A 10 11.84 -6.87 6.31
N LYS A 11 12.29 -7.71 5.39
CA LYS A 11 11.46 -8.13 4.23
C LYS A 11 10.18 -8.84 4.67
N LEU A 12 10.27 -9.65 5.73
CA LEU A 12 9.14 -10.42 6.26
C LEU A 12 8.01 -9.49 6.74
N GLU A 13 8.34 -8.36 7.36
CA GLU A 13 7.34 -7.39 7.84
C GLU A 13 6.49 -6.84 6.68
N VAL A 14 7.10 -6.61 5.51
CA VAL A 14 6.38 -6.15 4.31
C VAL A 14 5.45 -7.24 3.75
N VAL A 15 5.86 -8.51 3.84
CA VAL A 15 5.03 -9.65 3.44
C VAL A 15 3.81 -9.79 4.36
N GLU A 16 4.03 -9.78 5.69
CA GLU A 16 2.95 -9.87 6.68
C GLU A 16 1.98 -8.68 6.58
N ALA A 17 2.49 -7.47 6.32
CA ALA A 17 1.66 -6.29 6.09
C ALA A 17 0.79 -6.46 4.85
N TYR A 18 1.36 -7.00 3.76
CA TYR A 18 0.62 -7.27 2.54
C TYR A 18 -0.52 -8.28 2.75
N GLU A 19 -0.31 -9.34 3.54
CA GLU A 19 -1.36 -10.32 3.85
C GLU A 19 -2.57 -9.68 4.56
N ARG A 20 -2.32 -8.69 5.43
CA ARG A 20 -3.39 -7.92 6.10
C ARG A 20 -4.14 -7.02 5.12
N VAL A 21 -3.43 -6.36 4.20
CA VAL A 21 -4.05 -5.55 3.14
C VAL A 21 -4.94 -6.43 2.25
N LYS A 22 -4.44 -7.60 1.84
CA LYS A 22 -5.20 -8.59 1.07
C LYS A 22 -6.46 -9.02 1.81
N ALA A 23 -6.37 -9.32 3.10
CA ALA A 23 -7.50 -9.75 3.91
C ALA A 23 -8.62 -8.68 4.00
N ASN A 24 -8.26 -7.40 3.94
CA ASN A 24 -9.22 -6.29 3.99
C ASN A 24 -10.03 -6.10 2.70
N LYS A 25 -9.59 -6.67 1.56
CA LYS A 25 -10.29 -6.61 0.26
C LYS A 25 -10.66 -5.17 -0.15
N GLY A 26 -9.74 -4.24 0.09
CA GLY A 26 -9.92 -2.82 -0.22
C GLY A 26 -10.04 -2.55 -1.73
N ALA A 27 -10.63 -1.41 -2.08
CA ALA A 27 -10.66 -0.94 -3.47
C ALA A 27 -9.30 -0.40 -3.92
N ALA A 28 -9.10 -0.34 -5.24
CA ALA A 28 -7.91 0.24 -5.85
C ALA A 28 -7.78 1.74 -5.52
N GLY A 29 -6.53 2.21 -5.48
CA GLY A 29 -6.20 3.62 -5.29
C GLY A 29 -6.25 4.42 -6.59
N VAL A 30 -5.54 5.56 -6.61
CA VAL A 30 -5.50 6.47 -7.77
C VAL A 30 -4.84 5.85 -9.01
N ASP A 31 -4.02 4.81 -8.83
CA ASP A 31 -3.36 4.06 -9.90
C ASP A 31 -4.26 2.98 -10.53
N GLY A 32 -5.44 2.73 -9.95
CA GLY A 32 -6.38 1.73 -10.44
C GLY A 32 -5.95 0.28 -10.24
N GLN A 33 -4.80 0.02 -9.60
CA GLN A 33 -4.29 -1.33 -9.42
C GLN A 33 -5.10 -2.08 -8.36
N SER A 34 -5.68 -3.23 -8.73
CA SER A 34 -6.36 -4.12 -7.80
C SER A 34 -5.37 -4.93 -6.96
N ILE A 35 -5.85 -5.54 -5.87
CA ILE A 35 -5.03 -6.47 -5.08
C ILE A 35 -4.60 -7.66 -5.95
N GLU A 36 -5.51 -8.23 -6.74
CA GLU A 36 -5.23 -9.35 -7.64
C GLU A 36 -4.19 -9.00 -8.71
N GLU A 37 -4.26 -7.80 -9.27
CA GLU A 37 -3.27 -7.30 -10.23
C GLU A 37 -1.89 -7.12 -9.57
N PHE A 38 -1.85 -6.60 -8.34
CA PHE A 38 -0.62 -6.53 -7.56
C PHE A 38 -0.05 -7.93 -7.26
N GLU A 39 -0.90 -8.92 -6.99
CA GLU A 39 -0.47 -10.31 -6.73
C GLU A 39 0.11 -11.03 -7.93
N SER A 40 -0.31 -10.66 -9.14
CA SER A 40 0.18 -11.28 -10.38
C SER A 40 1.71 -11.27 -10.48
N ASN A 41 2.37 -10.27 -9.85
CA ASN A 41 3.83 -10.23 -9.67
C ASN A 41 4.22 -9.93 -8.21
N LEU A 42 3.64 -10.68 -7.27
CA LEU A 42 3.75 -10.41 -5.83
C LEU A 42 5.21 -10.28 -5.35
N LYS A 43 6.09 -11.21 -5.73
CA LYS A 43 7.48 -11.23 -5.26
C LYS A 43 8.25 -9.97 -5.65
N ASP A 44 8.15 -9.56 -6.91
CA ASP A 44 8.87 -8.37 -7.39
C ASP A 44 8.25 -7.10 -6.82
N ASN A 45 6.93 -7.04 -6.70
CA ASN A 45 6.22 -5.89 -6.14
C ASN A 45 6.60 -5.67 -4.67
N LEU A 46 6.57 -6.73 -3.84
CA LEU A 46 7.00 -6.64 -2.44
C LEU A 46 8.48 -6.30 -2.32
N TYR A 47 9.34 -6.84 -3.19
CA TYR A 47 10.76 -6.50 -3.18
C TYR A 47 10.99 -5.01 -3.53
N LYS A 48 10.33 -4.49 -4.56
CA LYS A 48 10.43 -3.08 -4.95
C LYS A 48 9.94 -2.16 -3.82
N LEU A 49 8.81 -2.49 -3.21
CA LEU A 49 8.24 -1.74 -2.09
C LEU A 49 9.18 -1.73 -0.88
N TRP A 50 9.59 -2.92 -0.43
CA TRP A 50 10.58 -3.06 0.64
C TRP A 50 11.85 -2.28 0.33
N ASN A 51 12.37 -2.39 -0.89
CA ASN A 51 13.62 -1.76 -1.27
C ASN A 51 13.54 -0.23 -1.13
N ARG A 52 12.47 0.36 -1.67
CA ARG A 52 12.23 1.81 -1.62
C ARG A 52 12.01 2.31 -0.20
N MET A 53 11.21 1.60 0.61
CA MET A 53 10.96 2.00 2.01
C MET A 53 12.25 1.94 2.84
N SER A 54 12.96 0.81 2.75
CA SER A 54 14.19 0.61 3.52
C SER A 54 15.33 1.55 3.07
N SER A 55 15.35 1.97 1.81
CA SER A 55 16.31 2.97 1.30
C SER A 55 15.90 4.42 1.50
N GLY A 56 14.66 4.69 1.96
CA GLY A 56 14.15 6.06 2.08
C GLY A 56 13.76 6.73 0.77
N SER A 57 13.66 5.98 -0.33
CA SER A 57 13.28 6.51 -1.65
C SER A 57 11.82 6.22 -1.99
N TYR A 58 11.06 5.66 -1.04
CA TYR A 58 9.62 5.50 -1.20
C TYR A 58 8.94 6.86 -1.07
N PHE A 59 8.15 7.19 -2.08
CA PHE A 59 7.27 8.35 -2.09
C PHE A 59 5.87 7.82 -2.42
N PRO A 60 4.94 7.85 -1.45
CA PRO A 60 3.61 7.31 -1.65
C PRO A 60 2.83 8.13 -2.69
N PRO A 61 2.04 7.50 -3.56
CA PRO A 61 1.09 8.19 -4.42
C PRO A 61 0.04 8.95 -3.59
N PRO A 62 -0.63 9.97 -4.18
CA PRO A 62 -1.77 10.60 -3.54
C PRO A 62 -2.93 9.60 -3.35
N VAL A 63 -3.75 9.83 -2.33
CA VAL A 63 -4.95 9.02 -2.09
C VAL A 63 -6.07 9.37 -3.07
N MET A 64 -6.84 8.38 -3.51
CA MET A 64 -8.05 8.58 -4.29
C MET A 64 -9.20 9.04 -3.38
N ARG A 65 -9.83 10.17 -3.72
CA ARG A 65 -10.96 10.70 -2.96
C ARG A 65 -12.26 10.04 -3.39
N VAL A 66 -12.98 9.45 -2.44
CA VAL A 66 -14.31 8.87 -2.66
C VAL A 66 -15.28 9.43 -1.64
N GLU A 67 -16.49 9.75 -2.07
CA GLU A 67 -17.56 10.15 -1.17
C GLU A 67 -18.51 8.97 -0.92
N ILE A 68 -18.76 8.68 0.35
CA ILE A 68 -19.75 7.67 0.74
C ILE A 68 -20.85 8.30 1.60
N PRO A 69 -22.12 7.87 1.45
CA PRO A 69 -23.20 8.39 2.27
C PRO A 69 -23.03 7.98 3.73
N LYS A 70 -23.39 8.89 4.64
CA LYS A 70 -23.64 8.60 6.05
C LYS A 70 -25.14 8.33 6.26
N GLY A 71 -25.48 7.71 7.40
CA GLY A 71 -26.88 7.46 7.77
C GLY A 71 -27.71 8.73 8.04
N ASP A 72 -27.08 9.90 8.18
CA ASP A 72 -27.73 11.19 8.43
C ASP A 72 -27.90 12.05 7.15
N GLY A 73 -27.70 11.46 5.97
CA GLY A 73 -27.84 12.14 4.67
C GLY A 73 -26.64 12.99 4.25
N ARG A 74 -25.59 13.11 5.09
CA ARG A 74 -24.34 13.79 4.70
C ARG A 74 -23.39 12.84 3.99
N MET A 75 -22.44 13.38 3.21
CA MET A 75 -21.35 12.60 2.62
C MET A 75 -20.14 12.56 3.55
N ARG A 76 -19.44 11.42 3.59
CA ARG A 76 -18.12 11.26 4.23
C ARG A 76 -17.07 11.12 3.13
N PRO A 77 -16.09 12.04 3.05
CA PRO A 77 -14.94 11.83 2.19
C PRO A 77 -14.05 10.74 2.79
N LEU A 78 -13.62 9.80 1.96
CA LEU A 78 -12.58 8.82 2.23
C LEU A 78 -11.39 9.07 1.30
N GLY A 79 -10.20 8.72 1.79
CA GLY A 79 -8.99 8.61 0.97
C GLY A 79 -8.60 7.14 0.86
N ILE A 80 -8.57 6.62 -0.37
CA ILE A 80 -8.16 5.25 -0.65
C ILE A 80 -6.72 5.29 -1.19
N PRO A 81 -5.72 4.80 -0.44
CA PRO A 81 -4.33 4.73 -0.93
C PRO A 81 -4.16 3.65 -2.00
N THR A 82 -3.02 3.66 -2.68
CA THR A 82 -2.58 2.58 -3.57
C THR A 82 -2.18 1.34 -2.78
N VAL A 83 -2.12 0.18 -3.45
CA VAL A 83 -1.62 -1.06 -2.82
C VAL A 83 -0.10 -1.03 -2.60
N SER A 84 0.62 -0.28 -3.45
CA SER A 84 2.08 -0.25 -3.57
C SER A 84 2.79 0.88 -2.84
#